data_AF-A0A0X3PYC1-F1
#
_entry.id   AF-A0A0X3PYC1-F1
#
_cell.length_a   1.000
_cell.length_b   1.000
_cell.length_c   1.000
_cell.angle_alpha   90.00
_cell.angle_beta   90.00
_cell.angle_gamma   90.00
#
_symmetry.space_group_name_H-M   'P 1'
#
loop_
_entity.id
_entity.type
_entity.pdbx_description
1 polymer ?
#
loop_
_entity_poly.entity_id
_entity_poly.type
_entity_poly.pdbx_seq_one_letter_code
_entity_poly.pdbx_strand_id
1 'polypeptide(L)'
;RGGLKKGLFWVFVARGLCEPMDSNIDTSVPGIVYFSSIPTEMNVSMLKEHISAFGNINRVYLVPKKRVRNRPKRQYEEGWVEFQDKKSAKKAATRLNCTEVLGGKRKPWYGELWNVRYLPKVSWGDLFAMERQDEELRRISKDRDIIMAKKQARLFKSGLDSYKLEAKLRVSRGKRFKERHPLELEAHQKPTAEEMEERLARSSRTAPEGIEGFSALTDKTFMENLFSGGL
;
A
#
# COMPACT_ATOMS: atom_id res chain seq x y z
N ARG A 1 -23.64 18.07 -77.74
CA ARG A 1 -23.12 16.78 -78.28
C ARG A 1 -21.59 16.85 -78.22
N GLY A 2 -20.92 15.84 -77.64
CA GLY A 2 -19.52 15.51 -77.99
C GLY A 2 -18.40 15.95 -77.04
N GLY A 3 -18.19 15.18 -75.96
CA GLY A 3 -16.95 14.45 -75.67
C GLY A 3 -15.55 15.12 -75.63
N LEU A 4 -14.96 15.09 -74.43
CA LEU A 4 -13.66 14.45 -74.08
C LEU A 4 -12.33 15.02 -74.65
N LYS A 5 -11.49 15.63 -73.79
CA LYS A 5 -10.26 15.02 -73.21
C LYS A 5 -9.30 16.04 -72.57
N LYS A 6 -8.88 15.70 -71.34
CA LYS A 6 -7.52 15.76 -70.75
C LYS A 6 -6.83 17.12 -70.60
N GLY A 7 -6.55 17.46 -69.33
CA GLY A 7 -5.60 18.51 -68.96
C GLY A 7 -5.52 18.72 -67.45
N LEU A 8 -5.16 17.67 -66.71
CA LEU A 8 -4.91 17.76 -65.28
C LEU A 8 -3.53 18.43 -65.08
N PHE A 9 -3.52 19.77 -65.11
CA PHE A 9 -2.41 20.56 -64.59
C PHE A 9 -2.57 20.60 -63.07
N TRP A 10 -1.81 19.78 -62.36
CA TRP A 10 -1.53 20.02 -60.96
C TRP A 10 -0.04 20.22 -60.77
N VAL A 11 0.25 21.43 -60.36
CA VAL A 11 1.55 22.00 -60.06
C VAL A 11 2.23 21.19 -58.97
N PHE A 12 3.51 20.96 -59.22
CA PHE A 12 4.53 20.45 -58.32
C PHE A 12 4.48 21.16 -56.96
N VAL A 13 4.02 20.48 -55.90
CA VAL A 13 4.24 20.91 -54.52
C VAL A 13 4.86 19.75 -53.74
N ALA A 14 6.17 19.89 -53.56
CA ALA A 14 6.99 19.48 -52.43
C ALA A 14 6.67 18.17 -51.70
N ARG A 15 7.63 17.24 -51.84
CA ARG A 15 8.07 16.28 -50.83
C ARG A 15 7.86 16.80 -49.41
N GLY A 16 7.06 16.07 -48.64
CA GLY A 16 6.88 16.31 -47.22
C GLY A 16 6.15 15.13 -46.60
N LEU A 17 6.77 13.95 -46.66
CA LEU A 17 6.42 12.85 -45.77
C LEU A 17 6.61 13.39 -44.34
N CYS A 18 5.50 13.78 -43.71
CA CYS A 18 5.45 14.02 -42.29
C CYS A 18 5.55 12.64 -41.65
N GLU A 19 6.78 12.20 -41.39
CA GLU A 19 7.01 11.06 -40.51
C GLU A 19 6.40 11.39 -39.15
N PRO A 20 5.61 10.48 -38.54
CA PRO A 20 5.24 10.66 -37.16
C PRO A 20 6.55 10.71 -36.35
N MET A 21 6.76 11.81 -35.64
CA MET A 21 7.82 11.86 -34.64
C MET A 21 7.55 10.74 -33.66
N ASP A 22 8.33 9.66 -33.76
CA ASP A 22 8.47 8.67 -32.73
C ASP A 22 8.91 9.42 -31.47
N SER A 23 7.93 9.77 -30.63
CA SER A 23 8.22 10.02 -29.23
C SER A 23 8.85 8.73 -28.73
N ASN A 24 10.18 8.73 -28.64
CA ASN A 24 10.93 7.75 -27.90
C ASN A 24 10.31 7.74 -26.50
N ILE A 25 9.34 6.86 -26.28
CA ILE A 25 9.06 6.31 -24.96
C ILE A 25 10.26 5.43 -24.72
N ASP A 26 11.40 6.07 -24.43
CA ASP A 26 12.51 5.39 -23.82
C ASP A 26 11.89 4.79 -22.56
N THR A 27 11.75 3.47 -22.53
CA THR A 27 11.42 2.70 -21.33
C THR A 27 12.59 2.86 -20.37
N SER A 28 12.76 4.08 -19.91
CA SER A 28 13.85 4.52 -19.10
C SER A 28 13.59 4.04 -17.70
N VAL A 29 14.52 3.23 -17.21
CA VAL A 29 14.44 2.68 -15.87
C VAL A 29 14.62 3.85 -14.89
N PRO A 30 13.62 4.11 -14.03
CA PRO A 30 13.72 5.17 -13.05
C PRO A 30 14.86 4.90 -12.07
N GLY A 31 15.44 5.97 -11.55
CA GLY A 31 16.54 5.89 -10.60
C GLY A 31 16.23 6.68 -9.34
N ILE A 32 16.51 6.09 -8.18
CA ILE A 32 16.25 6.72 -6.89
C ILE A 32 17.54 7.24 -6.29
N VAL A 33 17.47 8.46 -5.76
CA VAL A 33 18.53 9.10 -5.02
C VAL A 33 18.05 9.37 -3.60
N TYR A 34 18.86 8.93 -2.64
CA TYR A 34 18.68 9.13 -1.21
C TYR A 34 19.45 10.36 -0.73
N PHE A 35 18.79 11.19 0.06
CA PHE A 35 19.32 12.35 0.77
C PHE A 35 19.35 12.03 2.25
N SER A 36 20.55 11.87 2.80
CA SER A 36 20.75 11.57 4.23
C SER A 36 20.55 12.80 5.11
N SER A 37 20.81 13.99 4.56
CA SER A 37 20.61 15.25 5.25
C SER A 37 20.06 16.27 4.28
N ILE A 38 19.00 16.97 4.70
CA ILE A 38 18.39 18.05 3.92
C ILE A 38 18.75 19.37 4.58
N PRO A 39 19.35 20.29 3.82
CA PRO A 39 19.74 21.59 4.33
C PRO A 39 18.66 22.37 5.07
N THR A 40 19.09 23.15 6.06
CA THR A 40 18.16 23.85 6.95
C THR A 40 17.23 24.81 6.20
N GLU A 41 15.93 24.77 6.55
CA GLU A 41 14.88 25.61 5.94
C GLU A 41 14.63 25.41 4.43
N MET A 42 15.17 24.36 3.83
CA MET A 42 14.93 24.08 2.42
C MET A 42 13.56 23.41 2.20
N ASN A 43 12.80 23.94 1.25
CA ASN A 43 11.52 23.40 0.83
C ASN A 43 11.67 22.36 -0.29
N VAL A 44 10.65 21.51 -0.47
CA VAL A 44 10.58 20.51 -1.56
C VAL A 44 10.76 21.15 -2.94
N SER A 45 10.16 22.33 -3.18
CA SER A 45 10.31 23.06 -4.46
C SER A 45 11.75 23.47 -4.71
N MET A 46 12.42 24.05 -3.71
CA MET A 46 13.81 24.49 -3.84
C MET A 46 14.75 23.31 -4.07
N LEU A 47 14.55 22.21 -3.35
CA LEU A 47 15.31 20.98 -3.56
C LEU A 47 15.11 20.45 -4.99
N LYS A 48 13.87 20.48 -5.50
CA LYS A 48 13.55 20.11 -6.88
C LYS A 48 14.28 21.01 -7.89
N GLU A 49 14.28 22.32 -7.68
CA GLU A 49 14.97 23.29 -8.55
C GLU A 49 16.49 23.01 -8.64
N HIS A 50 17.15 22.77 -7.51
CA HIS A 50 18.59 22.46 -7.49
C HIS A 50 18.92 21.18 -8.25
N ILE A 51 18.06 20.17 -8.10
CA ILE A 51 18.31 18.84 -8.66
C ILE A 51 17.83 18.75 -10.12
N SER A 52 16.89 19.61 -10.53
CA SER A 52 16.35 19.65 -11.90
C SER A 52 17.40 19.91 -12.96
N ALA A 53 18.55 20.49 -12.59
CA ALA A 53 19.69 20.69 -13.48
C ALA A 53 20.34 19.37 -13.96
N PHE A 54 20.13 18.26 -13.25
CA PHE A 54 20.72 16.96 -13.60
C PHE A 54 19.80 16.06 -14.44
N GLY A 55 18.49 16.30 -14.39
CA GLY A 55 17.50 15.54 -15.16
C GLY A 55 16.07 15.75 -14.65
N ASN A 56 15.11 15.12 -15.35
CA ASN A 56 13.70 15.20 -15.01
C ASN A 56 13.37 14.39 -13.75
N ILE A 57 12.61 14.99 -12.85
CA ILE A 57 12.22 14.43 -11.55
C ILE A 57 10.73 14.08 -11.58
N ASN A 58 10.42 12.84 -11.23
CA ASN A 58 9.05 12.33 -11.16
C ASN A 58 8.44 12.57 -9.78
N ARG A 59 9.07 12.03 -8.73
CA ARG A 59 8.54 12.04 -7.36
C ARG A 59 9.60 12.50 -6.37
N VAL A 60 9.15 13.17 -5.31
CA VAL A 60 9.99 13.63 -4.20
C VAL A 60 9.25 13.36 -2.90
N TYR A 61 9.94 12.73 -1.95
CA TYR A 61 9.42 12.45 -0.62
C TYR A 61 10.46 12.87 0.40
N LEU A 62 10.09 13.77 1.31
CA LEU A 62 10.97 14.23 2.38
C LEU A 62 10.30 13.91 3.72
N VAL A 63 11.06 13.30 4.64
CA VAL A 63 10.61 12.99 5.99
C VAL A 63 10.65 14.26 6.83
N PRO A 64 9.51 14.75 7.34
CA PRO A 64 9.53 15.88 8.24
C PRO A 64 10.16 15.48 9.57
N LYS A 65 11.11 16.28 10.05
CA LYS A 65 11.69 16.11 11.38
C LYS A 65 10.59 16.31 12.44
N LYS A 66 10.52 15.43 13.45
CA LYS A 66 9.52 15.53 14.53
C LYS A 66 9.53 16.94 15.11
N ARG A 67 8.36 17.59 15.13
CA ARG A 67 8.21 18.99 15.54
C ARG A 67 8.69 19.16 16.97
N VAL A 68 9.82 19.83 17.14
CA VAL A 68 10.17 20.43 18.43
C VAL A 68 9.27 21.65 18.59
N ARG A 69 8.56 21.73 19.71
CA ARG A 69 7.50 22.72 20.03
C ARG A 69 7.86 24.19 19.75
N ASN A 70 9.15 24.52 19.59
CA ASN A 70 9.68 25.87 19.39
C ASN A 70 10.26 26.20 18.00
N ARG A 71 10.12 25.34 16.97
CA ARG A 71 10.60 25.68 15.61
C ARG A 71 9.45 26.03 14.65
N PRO A 72 9.39 27.27 14.13
CA PRO A 72 8.29 27.71 13.26
C PRO A 72 8.37 27.13 11.84
N LYS A 73 9.57 26.74 11.37
CA LYS A 73 9.81 26.29 10.00
C LYS A 73 9.90 24.77 9.91
N ARG A 74 9.33 24.21 8.83
CA ARG A 74 9.41 22.77 8.54
C ARG A 74 10.86 22.41 8.23
N GLN A 75 11.38 21.45 8.98
CA GLN A 75 12.70 20.86 8.72
C GLN A 75 12.48 19.42 8.30
N TYR A 76 13.37 18.92 7.45
CA TYR A 76 13.34 17.57 6.96
C TYR A 76 14.61 16.85 7.42
N GLU A 77 14.48 15.56 7.72
CA GLU A 77 15.61 14.75 8.19
C GLU A 77 16.24 14.00 7.03
N GLU A 78 15.42 13.21 6.32
CA GLU A 78 15.82 12.39 5.19
C GLU A 78 14.90 12.64 3.99
N GLY A 79 15.35 12.24 2.80
CA GLY A 79 14.52 12.33 1.60
C GLY A 79 14.91 11.38 0.47
N TRP A 80 13.96 11.11 -0.40
CA TRP A 80 14.13 10.29 -1.60
C TRP A 80 13.58 11.04 -2.82
N VAL A 81 14.35 11.01 -3.90
CA VAL A 81 14.03 11.65 -5.17
C VAL A 81 14.08 10.60 -6.26
N GLU A 82 13.00 10.48 -7.03
CA GLU A 82 12.91 9.62 -8.20
C GLU A 82 13.17 10.43 -9.47
N PHE A 83 14.22 10.05 -10.19
CA PHE A 83 14.50 10.54 -11.52
C PHE A 83 13.86 9.65 -12.57
N GLN A 84 13.49 10.26 -13.69
CA GLN A 84 13.01 9.55 -14.87
C GLN A 84 14.07 8.56 -15.38
N ASP A 85 15.35 8.93 -15.36
CA ASP A 85 16.45 8.08 -15.84
C ASP A 85 17.46 7.73 -14.74
N LYS A 86 17.82 6.44 -14.64
CA LYS A 86 18.89 5.97 -13.75
C LYS A 86 20.25 6.60 -14.02
N LYS A 87 20.52 7.00 -15.27
CA LYS A 87 21.80 7.66 -15.64
C LYS A 87 21.90 9.03 -14.99
N SER A 88 20.82 9.80 -15.05
CA SER A 88 20.69 11.12 -14.43
C SER A 88 20.77 11.02 -12.91
N ALA A 89 20.12 10.02 -12.30
CA ALA A 89 20.24 9.73 -10.87
C ALA A 89 21.68 9.47 -10.41
N LYS A 90 22.43 8.60 -11.13
CA LYS A 90 23.84 8.32 -10.83
C LYS A 90 24.70 9.57 -10.95
N LYS A 91 24.51 10.34 -12.03
CA LYS A 91 25.25 11.58 -12.28
C LYS A 91 24.98 12.62 -11.19
N ALA A 92 23.73 12.77 -10.78
CA ALA A 92 23.33 13.66 -9.68
C ALA A 92 24.00 13.23 -8.38
N ALA A 93 23.94 11.95 -8.00
CA ALA A 93 24.58 11.47 -6.78
C ALA A 93 26.10 11.72 -6.78
N THR A 94 26.80 11.41 -7.86
CA THR A 94 28.27 11.62 -7.93
C THR A 94 28.67 13.09 -7.90
N ARG A 95 27.90 13.96 -8.58
CA ARG A 95 28.23 15.39 -8.67
C ARG A 95 27.78 16.21 -7.48
N LEU A 96 26.65 15.82 -6.87
CA LEU A 96 26.06 16.57 -5.77
C LEU A 96 26.65 16.15 -4.42
N ASN A 97 27.06 14.90 -4.27
CA ASN A 97 27.62 14.43 -3.01
C ASN A 97 28.88 15.22 -2.60
N CYS A 98 28.92 15.63 -1.34
CA CYS A 98 29.99 16.46 -0.75
C CYS A 98 30.20 17.82 -1.43
N THR A 99 29.20 18.34 -2.15
CA THR A 99 29.24 19.71 -2.68
C THR A 99 28.47 20.67 -1.80
N GLU A 100 28.92 21.93 -1.76
CA GLU A 100 28.21 22.99 -1.06
C GLU A 100 26.87 23.28 -1.75
N VAL A 101 25.84 23.52 -0.94
CA VAL A 101 24.54 23.93 -1.46
C VAL A 101 24.69 25.31 -2.11
N LEU A 102 24.25 25.41 -3.37
CA LEU A 102 24.26 26.68 -4.08
C LEU A 102 23.44 27.72 -3.31
N GLY A 103 24.09 28.82 -2.95
CA GLY A 103 23.45 29.87 -2.17
C GLY A 103 24.43 30.98 -1.82
N GLY A 104 23.95 32.22 -1.83
CA GLY A 104 24.72 33.34 -1.27
C GLY A 104 24.75 33.27 0.26
N LYS A 105 25.69 34.00 0.88
CA LYS A 105 25.88 34.10 2.35
C LYS A 105 24.64 34.46 3.17
N ARG A 106 23.59 34.99 2.51
CA ARG A 106 22.32 35.38 3.14
C ARG A 106 21.35 34.20 3.30
N LYS A 107 21.62 33.05 2.67
CA LYS A 107 20.77 31.87 2.75
C LYS A 107 21.10 31.07 4.03
N PRO A 108 20.09 30.48 4.70
CA PRO A 108 20.31 29.68 5.92
C PRO A 108 21.26 28.50 5.73
N TRP A 109 21.23 27.87 4.55
CA TRP A 109 22.02 26.70 4.19
C TRP A 109 23.42 27.02 3.63
N TYR A 110 23.90 28.25 3.81
CA TYR A 110 25.21 28.64 3.30
C TYR A 110 26.33 27.85 4.01
N GLY A 111 27.20 27.21 3.23
CA GLY A 111 28.29 26.36 3.75
C GLY A 111 27.85 24.96 4.18
N GLU A 112 26.56 24.61 4.06
CA GLU A 112 26.12 23.23 4.26
C GLU A 112 26.46 22.38 3.03
N LEU A 113 26.80 21.11 3.27
CA LEU A 113 27.16 20.14 2.23
C LEU A 113 26.00 19.20 1.96
N TRP A 114 25.83 18.85 0.69
CA TRP A 114 24.93 17.79 0.26
C TRP A 114 25.47 16.41 0.64
N ASN A 115 24.62 15.58 1.26
CA ASN A 115 24.92 14.16 1.51
C ASN A 115 23.93 13.28 0.74
N VAL A 116 24.41 12.71 -0.37
CA VAL A 116 23.55 12.14 -1.41
C VAL A 116 24.10 10.81 -1.89
N ARG A 117 23.22 9.81 -1.99
CA ARG A 117 23.57 8.46 -2.45
C ARG A 117 22.58 7.93 -3.47
N TYR A 118 23.08 7.36 -4.56
CA TYR A 118 22.25 6.60 -5.50
C TYR A 118 21.93 5.22 -4.94
N LEU A 119 20.66 4.82 -5.05
CA LEU A 119 20.18 3.50 -4.62
C LEU A 119 20.04 2.57 -5.84
N PRO A 120 20.90 1.54 -5.99
CA PRO A 120 20.80 0.60 -7.10
C PRO A 120 19.64 -0.39 -6.89
N LYS A 121 18.90 -0.68 -7.97
CA LYS A 121 17.85 -1.72 -8.02
C LYS A 121 16.67 -1.50 -7.06
N VAL A 122 16.49 -0.29 -6.54
CA VAL A 122 15.37 0.05 -5.67
C VAL A 122 14.32 0.79 -6.50
N SER A 123 13.06 0.32 -6.47
CA SER A 123 11.92 1.04 -7.03
C SER A 123 11.20 1.87 -5.95
N TRP A 124 10.39 2.85 -6.37
CA TRP A 124 9.67 3.71 -5.43
C TRP A 124 8.67 2.93 -4.57
N GLY A 125 8.11 1.85 -5.13
CA GLY A 125 7.21 0.95 -4.41
C GLY A 125 7.92 0.21 -3.28
N ASP A 126 9.18 -0.14 -3.48
CA ASP A 126 9.99 -0.92 -2.52
C ASP A 126 10.44 -0.08 -1.33
N LEU A 127 10.70 1.21 -1.53
CA LEU A 127 11.12 2.14 -0.45
C LEU A 127 10.19 2.11 0.75
N PHE A 128 8.88 2.02 0.49
CA PHE A 128 7.84 2.08 1.51
C PHE A 128 7.14 0.72 1.71
N ALA A 129 7.71 -0.37 1.18
CA ALA A 129 7.08 -1.68 1.25
C ALA A 129 6.92 -2.14 2.71
N MET A 130 7.98 -2.01 3.51
CA MET A 130 7.96 -2.36 4.94
C MET A 130 6.99 -1.48 5.73
N GLU A 131 7.05 -0.15 5.55
CA GLU A 131 6.15 0.78 6.26
C GLU A 131 4.68 0.55 5.90
N ARG A 132 4.39 0.25 4.62
CA ARG A 132 3.04 -0.11 4.17
C ARG A 132 2.55 -1.41 4.80
N GLN A 133 3.40 -2.43 4.89
CA GLN A 133 3.06 -3.70 5.54
C GLN A 133 2.75 -3.49 7.03
N ASP A 134 3.59 -2.72 7.73
CA ASP A 134 3.37 -2.40 9.14
C ASP A 134 2.07 -1.62 9.37
N GLU A 135 1.77 -0.64 8.51
CA GLU A 135 0.50 0.07 8.57
C GLU A 135 -0.69 -0.83 8.32
N GLU A 136 -0.58 -1.75 7.36
CA GLU A 136 -1.65 -2.70 7.05
C GLU A 136 -1.91 -3.65 8.22
N LEU A 137 -0.86 -4.18 8.84
CA LEU A 137 -0.99 -5.00 10.06
C LEU A 137 -1.65 -4.22 11.20
N ARG A 138 -1.28 -2.95 11.39
CA ARG A 138 -1.94 -2.08 12.37
C ARG A 138 -3.41 -1.82 12.02
N ARG A 139 -3.75 -1.66 10.75
CA ARG A 139 -5.14 -1.50 10.29
C ARG A 139 -5.96 -2.76 10.57
N ILE A 140 -5.45 -3.92 10.17
CA ILE A 140 -6.07 -5.23 10.43
C ILE A 140 -6.32 -5.43 11.93
N SER A 141 -5.34 -5.11 12.78
CA SER A 141 -5.50 -5.19 14.24
C SER A 141 -6.63 -4.30 14.74
N LYS A 142 -6.67 -3.04 14.31
CA LYS A 142 -7.72 -2.09 14.70
C LYS A 142 -9.10 -2.54 14.23
N ASP A 143 -9.20 -3.03 13.01
CA ASP A 143 -10.47 -3.50 12.44
C ASP A 143 -10.99 -4.73 13.19
N ARG A 144 -10.08 -5.64 13.59
CA ARG A 144 -10.41 -6.78 14.47
C ARG A 144 -11.00 -6.31 15.79
N ASP A 145 -10.38 -5.32 16.44
CA ASP A 145 -10.86 -4.76 17.72
C ASP A 145 -12.24 -4.10 17.55
N ILE A 146 -12.44 -3.33 16.47
CA ILE A 146 -13.72 -2.70 16.14
C ILE A 146 -14.80 -3.76 15.91
N ILE A 147 -14.49 -4.85 15.20
CA ILE A 147 -15.43 -5.95 14.94
C ILE A 147 -15.84 -6.62 16.25
N MET A 148 -14.88 -6.89 17.15
CA MET A 148 -15.16 -7.47 18.46
C MET A 148 -16.04 -6.56 19.31
N ALA A 149 -15.72 -5.27 19.39
CA ALA A 149 -16.52 -4.28 20.11
C ALA A 149 -17.95 -4.16 19.54
N LYS A 150 -18.09 -4.12 18.21
CA LYS A 150 -19.40 -4.12 17.53
C LYS A 150 -20.20 -5.37 17.84
N LYS A 151 -19.55 -6.54 17.87
CA LYS A 151 -20.20 -7.81 18.24
C LYS A 151 -20.72 -7.75 19.67
N GLN A 152 -19.89 -7.33 20.62
CA GLN A 152 -20.28 -7.17 22.03
C GLN A 152 -21.43 -6.17 22.20
N ALA A 153 -21.37 -5.01 21.53
CA ALA A 153 -22.43 -4.01 21.57
C ALA A 153 -23.77 -4.53 21.01
N ARG A 154 -23.73 -5.31 19.91
CA ARG A 154 -24.93 -5.96 19.35
C ARG A 154 -25.54 -6.96 20.31
N LEU A 155 -24.72 -7.79 20.96
CA LEU A 155 -25.17 -8.77 21.95
C LEU A 155 -25.82 -8.06 23.14
N PHE A 156 -25.17 -7.02 23.67
CA PHE A 156 -25.71 -6.22 24.77
C PHE A 156 -27.06 -5.57 24.41
N LYS A 157 -27.16 -4.97 23.22
CA LYS A 157 -28.42 -4.39 22.73
C LYS A 157 -29.53 -5.44 22.62
N SER A 158 -29.24 -6.60 22.04
CA SER A 158 -30.20 -7.70 21.94
C SER A 158 -30.68 -8.15 23.32
N GLY A 159 -29.79 -8.23 24.31
CA GLY A 159 -30.13 -8.58 25.69
C GLY A 159 -31.03 -7.53 26.37
N LEU A 160 -30.77 -6.24 26.14
CA LEU A 160 -31.64 -5.17 26.63
C LEU A 160 -33.03 -5.20 25.97
N ASP A 161 -33.08 -5.43 24.66
CA ASP A 161 -34.35 -5.50 23.92
C ASP A 161 -35.17 -6.72 24.38
N SER A 162 -34.55 -7.88 24.61
CA SER A 162 -35.23 -9.06 25.16
C SER A 162 -35.73 -8.82 26.58
N TYR A 163 -34.92 -8.19 27.45
CA TYR A 163 -35.32 -7.86 28.82
C TYR A 163 -36.53 -6.91 28.86
N LYS A 164 -36.51 -5.84 28.05
CA LYS A 164 -37.64 -4.91 27.93
C LYS A 164 -38.90 -5.60 27.41
N LEU A 165 -38.77 -6.50 26.44
CA LEU A 165 -39.89 -7.27 25.91
C LEU A 165 -40.48 -8.20 26.98
N GLU A 166 -39.64 -8.90 27.72
CA GLU A 166 -40.06 -9.77 28.84
C GLU A 166 -40.78 -9.00 29.93
N ALA A 167 -40.27 -7.82 30.33
CA ALA A 167 -40.94 -6.95 31.30
C ALA A 167 -42.36 -6.54 30.83
N LYS A 168 -42.54 -6.19 29.55
CA LYS A 168 -43.86 -5.89 28.96
C LYS A 168 -44.79 -7.10 28.94
N LEU A 169 -44.26 -8.29 28.65
CA LEU A 169 -45.05 -9.54 28.63
C LEU A 169 -45.49 -9.95 30.03
N ARG A 170 -44.63 -9.76 31.05
CA ARG A 170 -44.96 -10.03 32.46
C ARG A 170 -46.14 -9.18 32.94
N VAL A 171 -46.15 -7.89 32.60
CA VAL A 171 -47.26 -6.98 32.94
C VAL A 171 -48.55 -7.37 32.21
N SER A 172 -48.47 -7.71 30.91
CA SER A 172 -49.68 -7.99 30.11
C SER A 172 -50.30 -9.37 30.35
N ARG A 173 -49.51 -10.42 30.64
CA ARG A 173 -50.00 -11.80 30.82
C ARG A 173 -50.18 -12.23 32.29
N GLY A 174 -49.69 -11.44 33.24
CA GLY A 174 -49.82 -11.72 34.68
C GLY A 174 -49.41 -13.15 35.05
N LYS A 175 -50.26 -13.88 35.79
CA LYS A 175 -49.98 -15.24 36.32
C LYS A 175 -49.80 -16.34 35.26
N ARG A 176 -50.07 -16.08 33.97
CA ARG A 176 -49.85 -17.05 32.87
C ARG A 176 -48.48 -16.90 32.20
N PHE A 177 -47.63 -15.98 32.66
CA PHE A 177 -46.29 -15.79 32.12
C PHE A 177 -45.33 -16.84 32.70
N LYS A 178 -44.77 -17.71 31.84
CA LYS A 178 -43.61 -18.56 32.18
C LYS A 178 -42.35 -17.81 31.76
N GLU A 179 -41.50 -17.48 32.73
CA GLU A 179 -40.16 -16.91 32.49
C GLU A 179 -39.36 -17.86 31.59
N ARG A 180 -38.67 -17.31 30.59
CA ARG A 180 -37.72 -18.09 29.79
C ARG A 180 -36.42 -18.18 30.58
N HIS A 181 -35.81 -19.36 30.63
CA HIS A 181 -34.49 -19.50 31.24
C HIS A 181 -33.51 -18.54 30.52
N PRO A 182 -32.61 -17.84 31.24
CA PRO A 182 -31.62 -16.97 30.62
C PRO A 182 -30.85 -17.74 29.55
N LEU A 183 -30.72 -17.17 28.35
CA LEU A 183 -29.81 -17.70 27.33
C LEU A 183 -28.39 -17.62 27.89
N GLU A 184 -27.78 -18.77 28.19
CA GLU A 184 -26.35 -18.86 28.52
C GLU A 184 -25.53 -18.41 27.30
N LEU A 185 -25.15 -17.13 27.28
CA LEU A 185 -24.34 -16.53 26.21
C LEU A 185 -22.94 -17.15 26.12
N GLU A 186 -22.49 -17.85 27.16
CA GLU A 186 -21.21 -18.58 27.20
C GLU A 186 -21.23 -19.83 26.31
N ALA A 187 -22.38 -20.47 26.11
CA ALA A 187 -22.49 -21.71 25.34
C ALA A 187 -22.25 -21.55 23.83
N HIS A 188 -22.18 -20.31 23.32
CA HIS A 188 -21.88 -20.00 21.91
C HIS A 188 -20.55 -19.25 21.71
N GLN A 189 -19.65 -19.29 22.71
CA GLN A 189 -18.28 -18.86 22.50
C GLN A 189 -17.61 -19.87 21.56
N LYS A 190 -17.23 -19.43 20.35
CA LYS A 190 -16.45 -20.27 19.44
C LYS A 190 -15.15 -20.65 20.17
N PRO A 191 -14.74 -21.92 20.16
CA PRO A 191 -13.52 -22.35 20.81
C PRO A 191 -12.34 -21.52 20.31
N THR A 192 -11.43 -21.19 21.22
CA THR A 192 -10.22 -20.40 20.93
C THR A 192 -9.38 -21.14 19.87
N ALA A 193 -8.52 -20.45 19.11
CA ALA A 193 -7.72 -21.08 18.06
C ALA A 193 -6.89 -22.26 18.61
N GLU A 194 -6.31 -22.08 19.79
CA GLU A 194 -5.58 -23.10 20.55
C GLU A 194 -6.48 -24.28 20.95
N GLU A 195 -7.70 -24.00 21.38
CA GLU A 195 -8.67 -25.03 21.76
C GLU A 195 -9.18 -25.81 20.55
N MET A 196 -9.29 -25.17 19.38
CA MET A 196 -9.57 -25.85 18.10
C MET A 196 -8.39 -26.71 17.65
N GLU A 197 -7.17 -26.22 17.78
CA GLU A 197 -5.93 -26.93 17.43
C GLU A 197 -5.70 -28.13 18.33
N GLU A 198 -5.88 -27.98 19.65
CA GLU A 198 -5.87 -29.09 20.61
C GLU A 198 -6.98 -30.10 20.35
N ARG A 199 -8.16 -29.64 19.92
CA ARG A 199 -9.27 -30.55 19.57
C ARG A 199 -8.98 -31.30 18.28
N LEU A 200 -8.27 -30.69 17.33
CA LEU A 200 -7.75 -31.34 16.14
C LEU A 200 -6.66 -32.37 16.52
N ALA A 201 -5.70 -31.99 17.35
CA ALA A 201 -4.61 -32.84 17.84
C ALA A 201 -5.12 -34.02 18.68
N ARG A 202 -6.19 -33.82 19.47
CA ARG A 202 -6.90 -34.89 20.19
C ARG A 202 -7.79 -35.73 19.29
N SER A 203 -8.21 -35.21 18.14
CA SER A 203 -9.00 -35.98 17.18
C SER A 203 -8.08 -36.97 16.46
N SER A 204 -8.53 -38.22 16.36
CA SER A 204 -7.85 -39.30 15.61
C SER A 204 -7.77 -39.05 14.09
N ARG A 205 -8.10 -37.84 13.64
CA ARG A 205 -8.07 -37.41 12.23
C ARG A 205 -6.74 -36.77 11.84
N THR A 206 -5.86 -36.48 12.79
CA THR A 206 -4.52 -35.96 12.52
C THR A 206 -3.59 -37.13 12.20
N ALA A 207 -2.97 -37.10 11.02
CA ALA A 207 -2.03 -38.13 10.61
C ALA A 207 -0.81 -38.15 11.55
N PRO A 208 -0.36 -39.31 12.03
CA PRO A 208 0.86 -39.39 12.86
C PRO A 208 2.06 -38.89 12.06
N GLU A 209 2.95 -38.14 12.71
CA GLU A 209 4.18 -37.66 12.09
C GLU A 209 5.01 -38.85 11.60
N GLY A 210 5.32 -38.88 10.30
CA GLY A 210 6.15 -39.92 9.67
C GLY A 210 5.45 -40.83 8.66
N ILE A 211 4.18 -40.62 8.31
CA ILE A 211 3.51 -41.37 7.22
C ILE A 211 3.24 -40.42 6.05
N GLU A 212 4.23 -40.25 5.18
CA GLU A 212 4.05 -39.63 3.87
C GLU A 212 3.26 -40.61 2.97
N GLY A 213 2.02 -40.26 2.62
CA GLY A 213 1.33 -40.88 1.47
C GLY A 213 0.06 -41.70 1.71
N PHE A 214 -0.59 -41.62 2.87
CA PHE A 214 -1.90 -42.30 3.10
C PHE A 214 -3.01 -41.36 3.61
N SER A 215 -2.99 -40.09 3.21
CA SER A 215 -4.08 -39.16 3.48
C SER A 215 -4.93 -38.95 2.23
N ALA A 216 -6.23 -39.24 2.33
CA ALA A 216 -7.20 -38.98 1.26
C ALA A 216 -7.26 -37.51 0.82
N LEU A 217 -6.73 -36.58 1.63
CA LEU A 217 -6.60 -35.16 1.26
C LEU A 217 -5.33 -34.86 0.45
N THR A 218 -4.31 -35.72 0.46
CA THR A 218 -3.05 -35.52 -0.28
C THR A 218 -3.00 -36.28 -1.60
N ASP A 219 -3.82 -37.31 -1.76
CA ASP A 219 -3.98 -38.01 -3.05
C ASP A 219 -4.77 -37.16 -4.04
N LYS A 220 -4.05 -36.52 -4.95
CA LYS A 220 -4.63 -35.67 -6.01
C LYS A 220 -5.61 -36.46 -6.88
N THR A 221 -5.30 -37.72 -7.17
CA THR A 221 -6.14 -38.62 -7.98
C THR A 221 -7.47 -38.96 -7.30
N PHE A 222 -7.47 -39.14 -5.98
CA PHE A 222 -8.69 -39.40 -5.20
C PHE A 222 -9.59 -38.16 -5.12
N MET A 223 -9.00 -36.98 -4.87
CA MET A 223 -9.74 -35.71 -4.79
C MET A 223 -10.32 -35.27 -6.15
N GLU A 224 -9.62 -35.53 -7.25
CA GLU A 224 -10.14 -35.27 -8.61
C GLU A 224 -11.37 -36.12 -8.95
N ASN A 225 -11.42 -37.39 -8.52
CA ASN A 225 -12.55 -38.28 -8.77
C ASN A 225 -13.77 -38.01 -7.86
N LEU A 226 -13.57 -37.47 -6.65
CA LEU A 226 -14.66 -37.17 -5.71
C LEU A 226 -15.55 -35.99 -6.15
N PHE A 227 -14.96 -34.98 -6.79
CA PHE A 227 -15.67 -33.76 -7.20
C PHE A 227 -16.02 -33.71 -8.70
N SER A 228 -15.48 -34.63 -9.51
CA SER A 228 -15.83 -34.72 -10.94
C SER A 228 -17.12 -35.50 -11.20
N GLY A 229 -17.74 -36.10 -10.19
CA GLY A 229 -19.04 -36.79 -10.33
C GLY A 229 -18.98 -37.92 -11.35
N GLY A 230 -18.30 -39.02 -11.02
CA GLY A 230 -18.29 -40.23 -11.84
C GLY A 230 -19.44 -41.18 -11.48
N LEU A 231 -20.16 -41.65 -12.52
CA LEU A 231 -20.99 -42.87 -12.55
C LEU A 231 -20.28 -44.09 -11.94
#